data_AF-A0A2G5PA66-F1
#
_entry.id   AF-A0A2G5PA66-F1
#
_cell.length_a   1.000
_cell.length_b   1.000
_cell.length_c   1.000
_cell.angle_alpha   90.00
_cell.angle_beta   90.00
_cell.angle_gamma   90.00
#
_symmetry.space_group_name_H-M   'P 1'
#
loop_
_entity.id
_entity.type
_entity.pdbx_description
1 polymer ?
#
loop_
_entity_poly.entity_id
_entity_poly.type
_entity_poly.pdbx_seq_one_letter_code
_entity_poly.pdbx_strand_id
1 'polypeptide(L)'
;MLVQQKPQADRGRSVLATGTHVVEAVAAAQHGIGITDLAQRTGLPKSTAHRLAGQLTESGLLERVGGRYYVGAAVGRWGRSRRPARTLHRAAALPVRRYAHLSRALVGVVALVDGRPETVLDHAADPLPFTVDLAAADWRRTAFGKVMSDRAIARDECGLLPGVSCIAGELELPGCQWRAALCALYFQPALPATATTQLVDAMRAIERNWARGLG
;
A
#
# COMPACT_ATOMS: atom_id res chain seq x y z
N MET A 1 -35.51 42.90 -12.71
CA MET A 1 -34.49 43.08 -11.65
C MET A 1 -34.66 41.91 -10.68
N LEU A 2 -34.03 40.76 -11.00
CA LEU A 2 -32.76 40.29 -10.44
C LEU A 2 -32.85 39.97 -8.94
N VAL A 3 -32.83 38.68 -8.61
CA VAL A 3 -31.77 38.13 -7.77
C VAL A 3 -31.37 36.77 -8.36
N GLN A 4 -30.19 36.73 -8.97
CA GLN A 4 -29.54 35.49 -9.37
C GLN A 4 -29.09 34.73 -8.13
N GLN A 5 -29.32 33.42 -8.13
CA GLN A 5 -28.80 32.51 -7.11
C GLN A 5 -27.27 32.42 -7.22
N LYS A 6 -26.60 32.72 -6.10
CA LYS A 6 -25.15 32.64 -5.93
C LYS A 6 -24.76 31.18 -5.62
N PRO A 7 -23.66 30.64 -6.19
CA PRO A 7 -23.21 29.28 -5.88
C PRO A 7 -22.76 29.21 -4.41
N GLN A 8 -23.16 28.14 -3.74
CA GLN A 8 -22.91 27.90 -2.33
C GLN A 8 -21.42 27.64 -2.08
N ALA A 9 -20.72 28.66 -1.58
CA ALA A 9 -19.31 28.60 -1.23
C ALA A 9 -19.06 27.69 -0.01
N ASP A 10 -18.21 26.70 -0.22
CA ASP A 10 -17.17 26.17 0.67
C ASP A 10 -17.51 26.12 2.19
N ARG A 11 -18.09 25.00 2.65
CA ARG A 11 -17.91 24.58 4.05
C ARG A 11 -16.44 24.14 4.19
N GLY A 12 -15.61 25.11 4.56
CA GLY A 12 -14.15 25.08 4.51
C GLY A 12 -13.53 23.76 4.96
N ARG A 13 -12.84 23.12 4.01
CA ARG A 13 -11.93 22.00 4.30
C ARG A 13 -10.85 22.51 5.26
N SER A 14 -10.63 21.84 6.39
CA SER A 14 -9.61 22.26 7.35
C SER A 14 -8.23 22.29 6.68
N VAL A 15 -7.30 23.10 7.19
CA VAL A 15 -5.93 23.16 6.68
C VAL A 15 -5.28 21.77 6.67
N LEU A 16 -5.54 20.97 7.71
CA LEU A 16 -5.07 19.58 7.79
C LEU A 16 -5.69 18.71 6.69
N ALA A 17 -7.01 18.75 6.52
CA ALA A 17 -7.69 17.98 5.48
C ALA A 17 -7.21 18.39 4.07
N THR A 18 -6.91 19.67 3.87
CA THR A 18 -6.34 20.19 2.63
C THR A 18 -4.91 19.71 2.42
N GLY A 19 -4.07 19.80 3.45
CA GLY A 19 -2.68 19.30 3.40
C GLY A 19 -2.61 17.80 3.11
N THR A 20 -3.44 16.99 3.78
CA THR A 20 -3.56 15.55 3.51
C THR A 20 -3.94 15.30 2.06
N HIS A 21 -4.93 16.04 1.54
CA HIS A 21 -5.36 15.89 0.15
C HIS A 21 -4.27 16.25 -0.86
N VAL A 22 -3.42 17.24 -0.57
CA VAL A 22 -2.23 17.55 -1.39
C VAL A 22 -1.26 16.38 -1.39
N VAL A 23 -0.96 15.78 -0.23
CA VAL A 23 -0.05 14.62 -0.15
C VAL A 23 -0.62 13.42 -0.92
N GLU A 24 -1.92 13.14 -0.80
CA GLU A 24 -2.60 12.08 -1.57
C GLU A 24 -2.48 12.31 -3.09
N ALA A 25 -2.70 13.55 -3.54
CA ALA A 25 -2.62 13.88 -4.97
C ALA A 25 -1.20 13.72 -5.53
N VAL A 26 -0.17 14.02 -4.73
CA VAL A 26 1.24 13.78 -5.09
C VAL A 26 1.55 12.28 -5.08
N ALA A 27 1.11 11.54 -4.06
CA ALA A 27 1.33 10.10 -3.94
C ALA A 27 0.70 9.31 -5.11
N ALA A 28 -0.42 9.80 -5.65
CA ALA A 28 -1.08 9.22 -6.83
C ALA A 28 -0.41 9.56 -8.17
N ALA A 29 0.73 10.26 -8.21
CA ALA A 29 1.43 10.65 -9.43
C ALA A 29 2.75 9.86 -9.61
N GLN A 30 2.77 8.94 -10.57
CA GLN A 30 3.93 8.04 -10.81
C GLN A 30 5.23 8.76 -11.18
N HIS A 31 5.15 9.89 -11.89
CA HIS A 31 6.32 10.62 -12.41
C HIS A 31 6.51 12.00 -11.74
N GLY A 32 5.98 12.15 -10.53
CA GLY A 32 5.90 13.43 -9.84
C GLY A 32 4.94 14.42 -10.50
N ILE A 33 4.46 15.39 -9.74
CA ILE A 33 3.40 16.31 -10.17
C ILE A 33 3.88 17.76 -10.21
N GLY A 34 3.58 18.47 -11.30
CA GLY A 34 3.84 19.90 -11.41
C GLY A 34 2.84 20.72 -10.60
N ILE A 35 3.18 21.98 -10.29
CA ILE A 35 2.31 22.79 -9.43
C ILE A 35 0.95 23.12 -10.05
N THR A 36 0.89 23.28 -11.39
CA THR A 36 -0.35 23.54 -12.12
C THR A 36 -1.27 22.32 -12.05
N ASP A 37 -0.75 21.14 -12.34
CA ASP A 37 -1.51 19.88 -12.30
C ASP A 37 -1.95 19.56 -10.87
N LEU A 38 -1.10 19.85 -9.88
CA LEU A 38 -1.45 19.68 -8.46
C LEU A 38 -2.62 20.58 -8.06
N ALA A 39 -2.59 21.86 -8.45
CA ALA A 39 -3.69 22.80 -8.21
C ALA A 39 -4.99 22.32 -8.87
N GLN A 40 -4.93 21.84 -10.12
CA GLN A 40 -6.07 21.28 -10.82
C GLN A 40 -6.62 20.02 -10.13
N ARG A 41 -5.76 19.06 -9.78
CA ARG A 41 -6.17 17.80 -9.12
C ARG A 41 -6.79 18.00 -7.75
N THR A 42 -6.31 19.00 -7.00
CA THR A 42 -6.78 19.28 -5.64
C THR A 42 -7.92 20.31 -5.60
N GLY A 43 -8.24 20.96 -6.73
CA GLY A 43 -9.19 22.06 -6.81
C GLY A 43 -8.74 23.34 -6.10
N LEU A 44 -7.46 23.45 -5.74
CA LEU A 44 -6.93 24.58 -4.98
C LEU A 44 -6.49 25.73 -5.90
N PRO A 45 -6.62 26.99 -5.46
CA PRO A 45 -5.94 28.11 -6.12
C PRO A 45 -4.44 27.84 -6.22
N LYS A 46 -3.82 28.20 -7.36
CA LYS A 46 -2.40 27.92 -7.62
C LYS A 46 -1.45 28.48 -6.54
N SER A 47 -1.76 29.66 -6.00
CA SER A 47 -1.02 30.27 -4.89
C SER A 47 -1.12 29.45 -3.60
N THR A 48 -2.31 28.95 -3.27
CA THR A 48 -2.54 28.07 -2.11
C THR A 48 -1.82 26.75 -2.27
N ALA A 49 -1.93 26.11 -3.44
CA ALA A 49 -1.21 24.88 -3.74
C ALA A 49 0.31 25.07 -3.61
N HIS A 50 0.85 26.17 -4.12
CA HIS A 50 2.28 26.45 -4.06
C HIS A 50 2.75 26.64 -2.62
N ARG A 51 2.01 27.42 -1.83
CA ARG A 51 2.32 27.64 -0.41
C ARG A 51 2.29 26.32 0.38
N LEU A 52 1.23 25.53 0.25
CA LEU A 52 1.10 24.25 0.96
C LEU A 52 2.18 23.26 0.54
N ALA A 53 2.45 23.14 -0.78
CA ALA A 53 3.50 22.27 -1.27
C ALA A 53 4.88 22.69 -0.75
N GLY A 54 5.14 24.00 -0.63
CA GLY A 54 6.34 24.54 0.02
C GLY A 54 6.46 24.12 1.48
N GLN A 55 5.43 24.36 2.29
CA GLN A 55 5.41 24.00 3.72
C GLN A 55 5.57 22.48 3.95
N LEU A 56 4.91 21.67 3.12
CA LEU A 56 5.05 20.22 3.16
C LEU A 56 6.45 19.76 2.72
N THR A 57 7.10 20.49 1.81
CA THR A 57 8.49 20.23 1.42
C THR A 57 9.46 20.57 2.55
N GLU A 58 9.29 21.72 3.20
CA GLU A 58 10.07 22.13 4.39
C GLU A 58 9.94 21.12 5.54
N SER A 59 8.75 20.53 5.71
CA SER A 59 8.49 19.47 6.69
C SER A 59 9.01 18.08 6.26
N GLY A 60 9.54 17.95 5.05
CA GLY A 60 10.04 16.69 4.48
C GLY A 60 8.95 15.70 4.06
N LEU A 61 7.68 16.13 4.02
CA LEU A 61 6.54 15.33 3.59
C LEU A 61 6.40 15.27 2.08
N LEU A 62 6.84 16.32 1.40
CA LEU A 62 7.08 16.33 -0.03
C LEU A 62 8.56 16.58 -0.29
N GLU A 63 9.00 16.29 -1.50
CA GLU A 63 10.28 16.71 -2.03
C GLU A 63 10.08 17.28 -3.43
N ARG A 64 10.96 18.21 -3.85
CA ARG A 64 10.88 18.85 -5.15
C ARG A 64 12.12 18.54 -5.98
N VAL A 65 11.95 17.84 -7.10
CA VAL A 65 13.03 17.44 -8.00
C VAL A 65 12.65 17.83 -9.42
N GLY A 66 13.52 18.56 -10.13
CA GLY A 66 13.26 19.00 -11.51
C GLY A 66 11.96 19.81 -11.68
N GLY A 67 11.56 20.57 -10.66
CA GLY A 67 10.33 21.37 -10.67
C GLY A 67 9.04 20.60 -10.37
N ARG A 68 9.11 19.27 -10.19
CA ARG A 68 7.98 18.40 -9.82
C ARG A 68 8.03 18.01 -8.35
N TYR A 69 6.86 17.77 -7.76
CA TYR A 69 6.72 17.30 -6.39
C TYR A 69 6.58 15.78 -6.34
N TYR A 70 7.25 15.17 -5.37
CA TYR A 70 7.21 13.76 -5.04
C TYR A 70 6.94 13.60 -3.54
N VAL A 71 6.58 12.39 -3.12
CA VAL A 71 6.44 12.06 -1.70
C VAL A 71 7.80 12.10 -1.03
N GLY A 72 7.95 12.88 0.03
CA GLY A 72 9.21 13.04 0.74
C GLY A 72 9.52 11.87 1.68
N ALA A 73 10.82 11.69 1.98
CA ALA A 73 11.30 10.57 2.78
C ALA A 73 10.72 10.50 4.21
N ALA A 74 10.20 11.60 4.77
CA ALA A 74 9.56 11.59 6.09
C ALA A 74 8.32 10.70 6.11
N VAL A 75 7.52 10.71 5.06
CA VAL A 75 6.31 9.87 4.94
C VAL A 75 6.67 8.40 5.05
N GLY A 76 7.70 7.95 4.32
CA GLY A 76 8.18 6.57 4.39
C GLY A 76 8.74 6.20 5.78
N ARG A 77 9.44 7.12 6.46
CA ARG A 77 9.89 6.90 7.85
C ARG A 77 8.72 6.73 8.82
N TRP A 78 7.68 7.56 8.68
CA TRP A 78 6.49 7.52 9.52
C TRP A 78 5.68 6.25 9.30
N GLY A 79 5.49 5.84 8.03
CA GLY A 79 4.83 4.58 7.69
C GLY A 79 5.47 3.37 8.40
N ARG A 80 6.81 3.32 8.45
CA ARG A 80 7.56 2.27 9.17
C ARG A 80 7.40 2.28 10.69
N SER A 81 6.88 3.35 11.27
CA SER A 81 6.69 3.50 12.73
C SER A 81 5.29 3.05 13.21
N ARG A 82 4.36 2.82 12.29
CA ARG A 82 2.97 2.44 12.58
C ARG A 82 2.92 1.15 13.39
N ARG A 83 2.35 1.17 14.59
CA ARG A 83 2.07 -0.05 15.35
C ARG A 83 0.73 -0.65 14.93
N PRO A 84 0.57 -1.97 15.03
CA PRO A 84 1.60 -3.01 15.26
C PRO A 84 2.30 -3.48 13.95
N ALA A 85 1.97 -2.86 12.81
CA ALA A 85 2.60 -3.10 11.51
C ALA A 85 4.13 -3.03 11.55
N ARG A 86 4.74 -2.24 12.44
CA ARG A 86 6.21 -2.14 12.59
C ARG A 86 6.88 -3.46 12.98
N THR A 87 6.33 -4.20 13.94
CA THR A 87 6.92 -5.48 14.38
C THR A 87 6.76 -6.52 13.27
N LEU A 88 5.58 -6.60 12.67
CA LEU A 88 5.32 -7.52 11.55
C LEU A 88 6.18 -7.16 10.33
N HIS A 89 6.31 -5.87 10.01
CA HIS A 89 7.17 -5.40 8.94
C HIS A 89 8.62 -5.86 9.15
N ARG A 90 9.15 -5.76 10.39
CA ARG A 90 10.49 -6.25 10.71
C ARG A 90 10.59 -7.77 10.57
N ALA A 91 9.60 -8.50 11.08
CA ALA A 91 9.56 -9.95 11.00
C ALA A 91 9.51 -10.45 9.54
N ALA A 92 8.82 -9.71 8.67
CA ALA A 92 8.56 -10.09 7.29
C ALA A 92 9.50 -9.52 6.23
N ALA A 93 10.25 -8.44 6.52
CA ALA A 93 11.07 -7.76 5.53
C ALA A 93 12.03 -8.69 4.76
N LEU A 94 12.81 -9.52 5.46
CA LEU A 94 13.76 -10.43 4.81
C LEU A 94 13.07 -11.63 4.11
N PRO A 95 12.13 -12.36 4.77
CA PRO A 95 11.40 -13.44 4.11
C PRO A 95 10.68 -13.00 2.83
N VAL A 96 10.00 -11.85 2.85
CA VAL A 96 9.29 -11.30 1.68
C VAL A 96 10.27 -10.99 0.56
N ARG A 97 11.37 -10.29 0.85
CA ARG A 97 12.40 -9.97 -0.15
C ARG A 97 12.98 -11.23 -0.78
N ARG A 98 13.34 -12.23 0.04
CA ARG A 98 13.89 -13.49 -0.44
C ARG A 98 12.87 -14.25 -1.29
N TYR A 99 11.61 -14.31 -0.86
CA TYR A 99 10.57 -14.99 -1.62
C TYR A 99 10.38 -14.32 -2.99
N ALA A 100 10.16 -13.00 -3.03
CA ALA A 100 10.03 -12.25 -4.28
C ALA A 100 11.23 -12.48 -5.22
N HIS A 101 12.46 -12.51 -4.70
CA HIS A 101 13.66 -12.72 -5.50
C HIS A 101 13.78 -14.13 -6.08
N LEU A 102 13.35 -15.15 -5.34
CA LEU A 102 13.40 -16.55 -5.77
C LEU A 102 12.26 -16.94 -6.71
N SER A 103 11.11 -16.28 -6.58
CA SER A 103 9.90 -16.61 -7.33
C SER A 103 9.63 -15.64 -8.49
N ARG A 104 10.31 -14.49 -8.52
CA ARG A 104 10.02 -13.32 -9.37
C ARG A 104 8.58 -12.83 -9.24
N ALA A 105 7.90 -13.17 -8.14
CA ALA A 105 6.57 -12.68 -7.83
C ALA A 105 6.66 -11.29 -7.19
N LEU A 106 5.54 -10.56 -7.26
CA LEU A 106 5.27 -9.52 -6.27
C LEU A 106 4.82 -10.23 -4.98
N VAL A 107 5.55 -10.04 -3.89
CA VAL A 107 5.23 -10.66 -2.60
C VAL A 107 4.95 -9.56 -1.59
N GLY A 108 3.86 -9.67 -0.83
CA GLY A 108 3.54 -8.70 0.21
C GLY A 108 2.80 -9.31 1.38
N VAL A 109 2.81 -8.59 2.48
CA VAL A 109 2.07 -8.93 3.70
C VAL A 109 0.95 -7.94 3.87
N VAL A 110 -0.27 -8.44 4.00
CA VAL A 110 -1.48 -7.63 4.18
C VAL A 110 -2.10 -7.99 5.52
N ALA A 111 -2.44 -6.97 6.31
CA ALA A 111 -3.15 -7.11 7.59
C ALA A 111 -4.60 -6.62 7.45
N LEU A 112 -5.53 -7.27 8.13
CA LEU A 112 -6.94 -6.86 8.19
C LEU A 112 -7.20 -6.09 9.49
N VAL A 113 -7.05 -4.77 9.45
CA VAL A 113 -7.20 -3.88 10.61
C VAL A 113 -8.56 -3.20 10.55
N ASP A 114 -9.40 -3.38 11.58
CA ASP A 114 -10.76 -2.82 11.64
C ASP A 114 -11.60 -3.12 10.38
N GLY A 115 -11.47 -4.34 9.84
CA GLY A 115 -12.16 -4.80 8.64
C GLY A 115 -11.65 -4.21 7.32
N ARG A 116 -10.53 -3.47 7.35
CA ARG A 116 -9.89 -2.89 6.17
C ARG A 116 -8.55 -3.58 5.92
N PRO A 117 -8.28 -4.04 4.68
CA PRO A 117 -6.97 -4.55 4.34
C PRO A 117 -5.97 -3.40 4.34
N GLU A 118 -4.77 -3.68 4.79
CA GLU A 118 -3.65 -2.74 4.80
C GLU A 118 -2.38 -3.48 4.42
N THR A 119 -1.72 -3.01 3.36
CA THR A 119 -0.42 -3.53 2.96
C THR A 119 0.63 -3.09 3.98
N VAL A 120 1.19 -4.06 4.70
CA VAL A 120 2.25 -3.85 5.69
C VAL A 120 3.58 -3.59 4.98
N LEU A 121 3.87 -4.41 3.97
CA LEU A 121 4.94 -4.21 3.01
C LEU A 121 4.70 -5.06 1.77
N ASP A 122 5.36 -4.71 0.68
CA ASP A 122 5.49 -5.53 -0.51
C ASP A 122 6.91 -5.43 -1.09
N HIS A 123 7.25 -6.37 -1.96
CA HIS A 123 8.49 -6.39 -2.70
C HIS A 123 8.29 -7.14 -4.01
N ALA A 124 8.81 -6.57 -5.10
CA ALA A 124 9.04 -7.27 -6.35
C ALA A 124 10.55 -7.29 -6.63
N ALA A 125 11.05 -8.39 -7.18
CA ALA A 125 12.45 -8.50 -7.57
C ALA A 125 12.80 -7.55 -8.72
N ASP A 126 11.86 -7.42 -9.66
CA ASP A 126 11.95 -6.55 -10.82
C ASP A 126 11.00 -5.35 -10.68
N PRO A 127 11.38 -4.16 -11.18
CA PRO A 127 10.46 -3.03 -11.25
C PRO A 127 9.21 -3.39 -12.05
N LEU A 128 8.03 -3.12 -11.48
CA LEU A 128 6.77 -3.32 -12.17
C LEU A 128 6.41 -2.05 -12.95
N PRO A 129 5.86 -2.16 -14.18
CA PRO A 129 5.44 -1.00 -14.96
C PRO A 129 4.15 -0.34 -14.42
N PHE A 130 3.58 -0.87 -13.35
CA PHE A 130 2.39 -0.36 -12.67
C PHE A 130 2.49 -0.62 -11.17
N THR A 131 1.71 0.14 -10.40
CA THR A 131 1.56 -0.06 -8.96
C THR A 131 0.48 -1.12 -8.72
N VAL A 132 0.74 -2.04 -7.81
CA VAL A 132 -0.24 -3.03 -7.35
C VAL A 132 -0.61 -2.72 -5.92
N ASP A 133 -1.88 -2.51 -5.67
CA ASP A 133 -2.41 -2.39 -4.31
C ASP A 133 -3.05 -3.72 -3.88
N LEU A 134 -2.35 -4.44 -3.01
CA LEU A 134 -2.85 -5.70 -2.43
C LEU A 134 -4.05 -5.48 -1.48
N ALA A 135 -4.30 -4.24 -1.09
CA ALA A 135 -5.40 -3.81 -0.23
C ALA A 135 -6.54 -3.11 -1.01
N ALA A 136 -6.59 -3.27 -2.33
CA ALA A 136 -7.61 -2.66 -3.18
C ALA A 136 -9.05 -3.04 -2.78
N ALA A 137 -10.04 -2.26 -3.22
CA ALA A 137 -11.45 -2.40 -2.84
C ALA A 137 -12.03 -3.81 -3.05
N ASP A 138 -11.59 -4.52 -4.09
CA ASP A 138 -12.03 -5.88 -4.44
C ASP A 138 -11.28 -6.99 -3.68
N TRP A 139 -10.52 -6.67 -2.62
CA TRP A 139 -9.69 -7.63 -1.89
C TRP A 139 -10.43 -8.89 -1.46
N ARG A 140 -11.74 -8.82 -1.18
CA ARG A 140 -12.57 -9.98 -0.79
C ARG A 140 -12.60 -11.09 -1.85
N ARG A 141 -12.41 -10.74 -3.14
CA ARG A 141 -12.38 -11.68 -4.27
C ARG A 141 -10.99 -12.26 -4.53
N THR A 142 -9.94 -11.68 -3.94
CA THR A 142 -8.55 -12.12 -4.10
C THR A 142 -8.24 -13.35 -3.24
N ALA A 143 -7.06 -13.96 -3.45
CA ALA A 143 -6.56 -15.00 -2.54
C ALA A 143 -6.50 -14.52 -1.07
N PHE A 144 -6.12 -13.27 -0.81
CA PHE A 144 -6.14 -12.68 0.53
C PHE A 144 -7.55 -12.72 1.15
N GLY A 145 -8.57 -12.28 0.41
CA GLY A 145 -9.95 -12.31 0.85
C GLY A 145 -10.47 -13.70 1.17
N LYS A 146 -10.09 -14.69 0.35
CA LYS A 146 -10.44 -16.10 0.57
C LYS A 146 -9.79 -16.65 1.85
N VAL A 147 -8.54 -16.26 2.16
CA VAL A 147 -7.85 -16.62 3.41
C VAL A 147 -8.56 -15.99 4.63
N MET A 148 -8.82 -14.69 4.56
CA MET A 148 -9.51 -13.96 5.63
C MET A 148 -10.96 -14.44 5.84
N SER A 149 -11.56 -15.15 4.89
CA SER A 149 -12.91 -15.70 5.07
C SER A 149 -12.90 -16.92 5.98
N ASP A 150 -12.20 -18.00 5.59
CA ASP A 150 -12.08 -19.24 6.41
C ASP A 150 -11.10 -20.24 5.77
N ARG A 151 -9.91 -19.81 5.33
CA ARG A 151 -8.94 -20.70 4.68
C ARG A 151 -7.53 -20.40 5.17
N ALA A 152 -6.79 -21.42 5.57
CA ALA A 152 -5.38 -21.26 5.92
C ALA A 152 -4.54 -20.82 4.70
N ILE A 153 -4.81 -21.40 3.52
CA ILE A 153 -4.17 -21.04 2.24
C ILE A 153 -5.24 -20.96 1.16
N ALA A 154 -5.17 -19.94 0.31
CA ALA A 154 -6.03 -19.80 -0.85
C ALA A 154 -5.23 -19.51 -2.12
N ARG A 155 -5.75 -20.00 -3.24
CA ARG A 155 -5.22 -19.78 -4.58
C ARG A 155 -6.25 -19.04 -5.43
N ASP A 156 -5.78 -18.29 -6.41
CA ASP A 156 -6.58 -17.68 -7.46
C ASP A 156 -5.78 -17.75 -8.75
N GLU A 157 -6.28 -18.47 -9.75
CA GLU A 157 -5.63 -18.60 -11.05
C GLU A 157 -6.49 -17.85 -12.07
N CYS A 158 -6.13 -16.59 -12.34
CA CYS A 158 -6.89 -15.69 -13.22
C CYS A 158 -8.34 -15.38 -12.78
N GLY A 159 -8.71 -15.61 -11.52
CA GLY A 159 -10.09 -15.41 -11.05
C GLY A 159 -10.49 -13.94 -10.97
N LEU A 160 -9.54 -13.04 -10.71
CA LEU A 160 -9.77 -11.59 -10.70
C LEU A 160 -9.21 -10.88 -11.93
N LEU A 161 -7.97 -11.17 -12.30
CA LEU A 161 -7.25 -10.51 -13.38
C LEU A 161 -6.72 -11.56 -14.37
N PRO A 162 -7.12 -11.52 -15.65
CA PRO A 162 -6.60 -12.42 -16.67
C PRO A 162 -5.08 -12.35 -16.77
N GLY A 163 -4.44 -13.53 -16.85
CA GLY A 163 -2.97 -13.64 -16.92
C GLY A 163 -2.25 -13.40 -15.60
N VAL A 164 -2.96 -13.22 -14.49
CA VAL A 164 -2.38 -13.09 -13.15
C VAL A 164 -2.90 -14.21 -12.25
N SER A 165 -1.98 -14.92 -11.62
CA SER A 165 -2.30 -15.90 -10.58
C SER A 165 -1.76 -15.42 -9.23
N CYS A 166 -2.43 -15.78 -8.15
CA CYS A 166 -1.99 -15.45 -6.81
C CYS A 166 -2.25 -16.56 -5.80
N ILE A 167 -1.43 -16.55 -4.75
CA ILE A 167 -1.56 -17.45 -3.62
C ILE A 167 -1.38 -16.63 -2.34
N ALA A 168 -2.17 -16.92 -1.32
CA ALA A 168 -2.07 -16.29 -0.01
C ALA A 168 -2.15 -17.34 1.09
N GLY A 169 -1.49 -17.08 2.22
CA GLY A 169 -1.54 -17.92 3.42
C GLY A 169 -1.61 -17.09 4.69
N GLU A 170 -2.48 -17.48 5.61
CA GLU A 170 -2.68 -16.83 6.90
C GLU A 170 -1.44 -16.97 7.78
N LEU A 171 -1.00 -15.87 8.38
CA LEU A 171 0.12 -15.84 9.31
C LEU A 171 -0.35 -16.07 10.74
N GLU A 172 0.27 -17.01 11.44
CA GLU A 172 0.04 -17.24 12.86
C GLU A 172 0.83 -16.23 13.70
N LEU A 173 0.16 -15.19 14.18
CA LEU A 173 0.77 -14.08 14.91
C LEU A 173 0.18 -13.97 16.34
N PRO A 174 0.67 -14.76 17.32
CA PRO A 174 0.19 -14.72 18.70
C PRO A 174 0.26 -13.31 19.30
N GLY A 175 -0.74 -12.96 20.11
CA GLY A 175 -0.85 -11.64 20.75
C GLY A 175 -1.30 -10.51 19.81
N CYS A 176 -1.56 -10.83 18.54
CA CYS A 176 -2.04 -9.86 17.57
C CYS A 176 -3.58 -9.76 17.60
N GLN A 177 -4.12 -8.54 17.52
CA GLN A 177 -5.58 -8.28 17.52
C GLN A 177 -6.20 -8.32 16.12
N TRP A 178 -5.38 -8.49 15.07
CA TRP A 178 -5.81 -8.59 13.69
C TRP A 178 -5.17 -9.80 13.01
N ARG A 179 -5.81 -10.22 11.93
CA ARG A 179 -5.34 -11.30 11.06
C ARG A 179 -4.49 -10.72 9.93
N ALA A 180 -3.51 -11.47 9.47
CA ALA A 180 -2.70 -11.09 8.32
C ALA A 180 -2.37 -12.29 7.46
N ALA A 181 -2.02 -12.03 6.21
CA ALA A 181 -1.59 -13.07 5.30
C ALA A 181 -0.40 -12.60 4.45
N LEU A 182 0.46 -13.57 4.15
CA LEU A 182 1.48 -13.44 3.13
C LEU A 182 0.83 -13.73 1.77
N CYS A 183 1.03 -12.83 0.82
CA CYS A 183 0.45 -12.90 -0.52
C CYS A 183 1.57 -12.90 -1.57
N ALA A 184 1.43 -13.70 -2.62
CA ALA A 184 2.33 -13.70 -3.76
C ALA A 184 1.51 -13.65 -5.06
N LEU A 185 1.87 -12.72 -5.94
CA LEU A 185 1.25 -12.49 -7.24
C LEU A 185 2.26 -12.79 -8.35
N TYR A 186 1.84 -13.62 -9.29
CA TYR A 186 2.61 -14.04 -10.44
C TYR A 186 1.94 -13.50 -11.71
N PHE A 187 2.72 -12.82 -12.56
CA PHE A 187 2.26 -12.29 -13.85
C PHE A 187 2.25 -13.38 -14.93
N GLN A 188 1.57 -14.47 -14.62
CA GLN A 188 1.33 -15.62 -15.49
C GLN A 188 0.03 -16.32 -15.06
N PRO A 189 -0.65 -17.02 -15.98
CA PRO A 189 -2.01 -17.51 -15.74
C PRO A 189 -2.12 -18.63 -14.70
N ALA A 190 -1.05 -19.42 -14.53
CA ALA A 190 -1.02 -20.55 -13.60
C ALA A 190 0.05 -20.35 -12.53
N LEU A 191 -0.21 -20.85 -11.32
CA LEU A 191 0.77 -20.81 -10.24
C LEU A 191 1.97 -21.72 -10.57
N PRO A 192 3.22 -21.28 -10.30
CA PRO A 192 4.36 -22.18 -10.35
C PRO A 192 4.17 -23.39 -9.45
N ALA A 193 4.72 -24.53 -9.86
CA ALA A 193 4.69 -25.75 -9.04
C ALA A 193 5.30 -25.54 -7.64
N THR A 194 6.27 -24.64 -7.52
CA THR A 194 6.94 -24.29 -6.26
C THR A 194 6.17 -23.29 -5.39
N ALA A 195 5.09 -22.67 -5.88
CA ALA A 195 4.47 -21.51 -5.25
C ALA A 195 3.96 -21.81 -3.83
N THR A 196 3.40 -22.99 -3.60
CA THR A 196 2.90 -23.38 -2.26
C THR A 196 4.05 -23.62 -1.28
N THR A 197 5.08 -24.35 -1.69
CA THR A 197 6.24 -24.61 -0.83
C THR A 197 6.97 -23.33 -0.47
N GLN A 198 7.22 -22.45 -1.46
CA GLN A 198 7.86 -21.16 -1.22
C GLN A 198 7.04 -20.24 -0.30
N LEU A 199 5.71 -20.23 -0.47
CA LEU A 199 4.81 -19.50 0.42
C LEU A 199 4.92 -20.02 1.87
N VAL A 200 4.78 -21.33 2.09
CA VAL A 200 4.82 -21.94 3.42
C VAL A 200 6.18 -21.73 4.10
N ASP A 201 7.28 -21.87 3.37
CA ASP A 201 8.62 -21.62 3.90
C ASP A 201 8.81 -20.17 4.35
N ALA A 202 8.29 -19.23 3.56
CA ALA A 202 8.30 -17.81 3.90
C ALA A 202 7.40 -17.51 5.10
N MET A 203 6.17 -18.04 5.16
CA MET A 203 5.25 -17.89 6.30
C MET A 203 5.93 -18.32 7.61
N ARG A 204 6.48 -19.53 7.64
CA ARG A 204 7.18 -20.06 8.81
C ARG A 204 8.36 -19.19 9.22
N ALA A 205 9.07 -18.59 8.27
CA ALA A 205 10.16 -17.67 8.57
C ALA A 205 9.66 -16.36 9.20
N ILE A 206 8.54 -15.82 8.72
CA ILE A 206 7.89 -14.63 9.30
C ILE A 206 7.42 -14.91 10.72
N GLU A 207 6.71 -16.01 10.93
CA GLU A 207 6.15 -16.40 12.23
C GLU A 207 7.25 -16.63 13.28
N ARG A 208 8.35 -17.30 12.89
CA ARG A 208 9.54 -17.43 13.76
C ARG A 208 10.15 -16.08 14.13
N ASN A 209 10.24 -15.15 13.16
CA ASN A 209 10.78 -13.82 13.44
C ASN A 209 9.82 -12.99 14.32
N TRP A 210 8.51 -13.16 14.16
CA TRP A 210 7.48 -12.54 14.99
C TRP A 210 7.61 -13.00 16.43
N ALA A 211 7.65 -14.31 16.67
CA ALA A 211 7.77 -14.87 18.01
C ALA A 211 9.03 -14.37 18.75
N ARG A 212 10.15 -14.19 18.04
CA ARG A 212 11.39 -13.63 18.60
C ARG A 212 11.31 -12.13 18.92
N GLY A 213 10.47 -11.39 18.21
CA GLY A 213 10.31 -9.95 18.39
C GLY A 213 9.35 -9.54 19.50
N LEU A 214 8.70 -10.51 20.15
CA LEU A 214 7.83 -10.32 21.31
C LEU A 214 8.55 -10.43 22.67
N GLY A 215 9.77 -10.98 22.68
CA GLY A 215 10.67 -10.98 23.85
C GLY A 215 11.56 -9.74 23.88
#